data_AF-A0A914CPC8-F1
#
_entry.id   AF-A0A914CPC8-F1
#
_cell.length_a   1.000
_cell.length_b   1.000
_cell.length_c   1.000
_cell.angle_alpha   90.00
_cell.angle_beta   90.00
_cell.angle_gamma   90.00
#
_symmetry.space_group_name_H-M   'P 1'
#
loop_
_entity.id
_entity.type
_entity.pdbx_description
1 polymer ?
#
loop_
_entity_poly.entity_id
_entity_poly.type
_entity_poly.pdbx_seq_one_letter_code
_entity_poly.pdbx_strand_id
1 'polypeptide(L)' 'IKIDDILSQMDPSAQLNDDVKEALLEFLNDYIDKILEKSCQVAKYRGSKKVDPKDVEYVIKRIHKP' A
#
# COMPACT_ATOMS: atom_id res chain seq x y z
N ILE A 1 8.59 -4.78 -5.02
CA ILE A 1 7.80 -5.92 -4.49
C ILE A 1 7.69 -6.93 -5.63
N LYS A 2 7.93 -8.23 -5.38
CA LYS A 2 7.69 -9.26 -6.41
C LYS A 2 6.35 -9.89 -6.14
N ILE A 3 5.41 -9.75 -7.08
CA ILE A 3 4.05 -10.27 -6.93
C ILE A 3 4.05 -11.81 -6.86
N ASP A 4 4.98 -12.46 -7.54
CA ASP A 4 5.15 -13.93 -7.50
C ASP A 4 5.52 -14.43 -6.10
N ASP A 5 6.34 -13.68 -5.35
CA ASP A 5 6.70 -14.05 -3.98
C ASP A 5 5.50 -13.96 -3.03
N ILE A 6 4.59 -13.00 -3.29
CA ILE A 6 3.33 -12.85 -2.52
C ILE A 6 2.36 -13.97 -2.90
N LEU A 7 2.21 -14.28 -4.18
CA LEU A 7 1.35 -15.36 -4.65
C LEU A 7 1.79 -16.71 -4.10
N SER A 8 3.08 -17.02 -4.15
CA SER A 8 3.63 -18.28 -3.64
C SER A 8 3.40 -18.47 -2.13
N GLN A 9 3.39 -17.39 -1.35
CA GLN A 9 3.07 -17.44 0.08
C GLN A 9 1.58 -17.69 0.36
N MET A 10 0.69 -17.28 -0.53
CA MET A 10 -0.76 -17.43 -0.37
C MET A 10 -1.27 -18.75 -0.96
N ASP A 11 -0.85 -19.03 -2.19
CA ASP A 11 -1.19 -20.22 -2.95
C ASP A 11 -0.05 -20.55 -3.94
N PRO A 12 0.81 -21.53 -3.64
CA PRO A 12 1.90 -21.97 -4.51
C PRO A 12 1.44 -22.50 -5.88
N SER A 13 0.17 -22.87 -6.02
CA SER A 13 -0.40 -23.39 -7.28
C SER A 13 -1.00 -22.31 -8.17
N ALA A 14 -1.21 -21.11 -7.64
CA ALA A 14 -1.79 -20.01 -8.38
C ALA A 14 -0.83 -19.50 -9.46
N GLN A 15 -1.35 -19.36 -10.68
CA GLN A 15 -0.67 -18.73 -11.80
C GLN A 15 -1.51 -17.55 -12.29
N LEU A 16 -0.92 -16.37 -12.29
CA LEU A 16 -1.52 -15.18 -12.90
C LEU A 16 -0.89 -14.92 -14.26
N ASN A 17 -1.71 -14.51 -15.21
CA ASN A 17 -1.23 -13.98 -16.49
C ASN A 17 -0.47 -12.67 -16.28
N ASP A 18 0.48 -12.38 -17.16
CA ASP A 18 1.34 -11.20 -17.02
C ASP A 18 0.53 -9.89 -17.02
N ASP A 19 -0.49 -9.76 -17.87
CA ASP A 19 -1.37 -8.58 -17.89
C ASP A 19 -2.09 -8.35 -16.54
N VAL A 20 -2.46 -9.42 -15.86
CA VAL A 20 -3.11 -9.34 -14.54
C VAL A 20 -2.09 -8.93 -13.48
N LYS A 21 -0.85 -9.42 -13.58
CA LYS A 21 0.23 -9.01 -12.69
C LYS A 21 0.55 -7.52 -12.85
N GLU A 22 0.60 -7.03 -14.08
CA GLU A 22 0.84 -5.61 -14.37
C GLU A 22 -0.28 -4.74 -13.79
N ALA A 23 -1.54 -5.08 -14.02
CA ALA A 23 -2.68 -4.36 -13.46
C ALA A 23 -2.67 -4.34 -11.92
N LEU A 24 -2.30 -5.46 -11.27
CA LEU A 24 -2.17 -5.52 -9.82
C LEU A 24 -1.02 -4.66 -9.30
N LEU A 25 0.11 -4.63 -10.00
CA LEU A 25 1.25 -3.79 -9.64
C LEU A 25 0.91 -2.30 -9.77
N GLU A 26 0.23 -1.90 -10.85
CA GLU A 26 -0.26 -0.54 -11.03
C GLU A 26 -1.20 -0.14 -9.89
N PHE A 27 -2.20 -0.98 -9.60
CA PHE A 27 -3.12 -0.77 -8.48
C PHE A 27 -2.39 -0.63 -7.15
N LEU A 28 -1.37 -1.47 -6.88
CA LEU A 28 -0.59 -1.41 -5.65
C LEU A 28 0.23 -0.11 -5.55
N ASN A 29 0.81 0.36 -6.65
CA ASN A 29 1.56 1.61 -6.69
C ASN A 29 0.64 2.79 -6.38
N ASP A 30 -0.51 2.88 -7.04
CA ASP A 30 -1.52 3.91 -6.78
C ASP A 30 -2.00 3.89 -5.33
N TYR A 31 -2.20 2.69 -4.79
CA TYR A 31 -2.59 2.52 -3.40
C TYR A 31 -1.52 3.04 -2.43
N ILE A 32 -0.24 2.72 -2.67
CA ILE A 32 0.88 3.19 -1.85
C ILE A 32 0.97 4.71 -1.91
N ASP A 33 0.89 5.32 -3.09
CA ASP A 33 0.96 6.77 -3.26
C ASP A 33 -0.16 7.48 -2.51
N LYS A 34 -1.39 6.94 -2.58
CA LYS A 34 -2.53 7.47 -1.84
C LYS A 34 -2.35 7.39 -0.32
N ILE A 35 -1.74 6.31 0.19
CA ILE A 35 -1.43 6.17 1.62
C ILE A 35 -0.35 7.17 2.03
N LEU A 36 0.71 7.31 1.24
CA LEU A 36 1.81 8.22 1.53
C LEU A 36 1.38 9.67 1.49
N GLU A 37 0.59 10.08 0.50
CA GLU A 37 0.07 11.45 0.40
C GLU A 37 -0.72 11.83 1.66
N LYS A 38 -1.64 10.98 2.09
CA LYS A 38 -2.42 11.20 3.31
C LYS A 38 -1.55 11.17 4.56
N SER A 39 -0.54 10.32 4.60
CA SER A 39 0.38 10.23 5.74
C SER A 39 1.22 11.51 5.87
N CYS A 40 1.67 12.09 4.74
CA CYS A 40 2.29 13.40 4.69
C CYS A 40 1.37 14.51 5.20
N GLN A 41 0.08 14.48 4.83
CA GLN A 41 -0.91 15.45 5.32
C GLN A 41 -1.10 15.33 6.85
N VAL A 42 -1.15 14.11 7.39
CA VAL A 42 -1.26 13.86 8.83
C VAL A 42 -0.01 14.33 9.58
N ALA A 43 1.18 14.04 9.06
CA ALA A 43 2.44 14.51 9.63
C ALA A 43 2.50 16.05 9.67
N LYS A 44 2.07 16.70 8.57
CA LYS A 44 1.98 18.16 8.47
C LYS A 44 0.97 18.74 9.46
N TYR A 45 -0.19 18.12 9.63
CA TYR A 45 -1.22 18.57 10.60
C TYR A 45 -0.71 18.52 12.05
N ARG A 46 0.13 17.53 12.38
CA ARG A 46 0.81 17.44 13.69
C ARG A 46 1.95 18.46 13.86
N GLY A 47 2.29 19.24 12.83
CA GLY A 47 3.42 20.17 12.84
C GLY A 47 4.78 19.51 12.58
N SER A 48 4.79 18.27 12.08
CA SER A 48 6.03 17.56 11.71
C SER A 48 6.38 17.80 10.25
N LYS A 49 7.69 17.84 9.95
CA LYS A 49 8.23 17.79 8.58
C LYS A 49 8.65 16.39 8.14
N LYS A 50 8.49 15.41 9.03
CA LYS A 50 8.82 13.99 8.80
C LYS A 50 7.59 13.14 9.03
N VAL A 51 7.35 12.19 8.12
CA VAL A 51 6.33 11.15 8.30
C VAL A 51 6.85 10.12 9.28
N ASP A 52 6.12 9.88 10.36
CA ASP A 52 6.42 8.85 11.35
C ASP A 52 5.48 7.64 11.15
N PRO A 53 5.84 6.43 11.62
CA PRO A 53 5.01 5.22 11.48
C PRO A 53 3.55 5.39 11.95
N LYS A 54 3.33 6.19 13.00
CA LYS A 54 1.99 6.51 13.52
C LYS A 54 1.11 7.28 12.53
N ASP A 55 1.71 8.09 11.65
CA ASP A 55 0.97 8.87 10.65
C ASP A 55 0.42 7.89 9.59
N VAL A 56 1.21 6.90 9.18
CA VAL A 56 0.79 5.81 8.27
C VAL A 56 -0.25 4.91 8.93
N GLU A 57 -0.02 4.49 10.17
CA GLU A 57 -0.96 3.65 10.93
C GLU A 57 -2.34 4.31 11.07
N TYR A 58 -2.37 5.61 11.38
CA TYR A 58 -3.60 6.39 11.45
C TYR A 58 -4.36 6.41 10.12
N VAL A 59 -3.64 6.60 9.00
CA VAL A 59 -4.24 6.61 7.67
C VAL A 59 -4.81 5.23 7.30
N ILE A 60 -4.06 4.16 7.52
CA ILE A 60 -4.52 2.79 7.22
C ILE A 60 -5.80 2.48 8.00
N LYS A 61 -5.85 2.75 9.31
CA LYS A 61 -7.05 2.56 10.16
C LYS A 61 -8.27 3.37 9.71
N ARG A 62 -8.05 4.50 9.04
CA ARG A 62 -9.10 5.37 8.50
C ARG A 62 -9.64 4.88 7.15
N ILE A 63 -8.78 4.30 6.32
CA ILE A 63 -9.14 3.83 4.97
C ILE A 63 -9.69 2.41 5.03
N HIS A 64 -9.04 1.54 5.77
CA HIS A 64 -9.49 0.18 6.06
C HIS A 64 -10.29 0.20 7.36
N LYS A 65 -11.56 0.63 7.26
CA LYS A 65 -12.55 0.23 8.28
C LYS A 65 -13.12 -1.14 7.88
N PRO A 66 -13.36 -2.04 8.85
CA PRO A 66 -14.13 -3.25 8.58
C PRO A 66 -15.53 -2.93 8.05
#